data_AF-A0A932RBE2-F1
#
_entry.id   AF-A0A932RBE2-F1
#
_cell.length_a   1.000
_cell.length_b   1.000
_cell.length_c   1.000
_cell.angle_alpha   90.00
_cell.angle_beta   90.00
_cell.angle_gamma   90.00
#
_symmetry.space_group_name_H-M   'P 1'
#
loop_
_entity.id
_entity.type
_entity.pdbx_description
1 polymer ?
#
loop_
_entity_poly.entity_id
_entity_poly.type
_entity_poly.pdbx_seq_one_letter_code
_entity_poly.pdbx_strand_id
1 'polypeptide(L)'
;YKAAVAKKLNAAYALEDYAAAKQSLNALHRELMELNPSAARSLGEGLEEPLTVHRLHLPMPLRKSLASTNVIESAFSIVEQVCRNVKRWHGGDERKRWVGSGLLVAEKRFRRVQGYKQIPALIKELEALNVKP
;
A
#
# COMPACT_ATOMS: atom_id res chain seq x y z
N TYR A 1 -15.23 14.74 -10.29
CA TYR A 1 -13.76 14.85 -10.19
C TYR A 1 -13.11 13.72 -9.39
N LYS A 2 -13.37 13.56 -8.07
CA LYS A 2 -12.67 12.56 -7.23
C LYS A 2 -12.68 11.11 -7.77
N ALA A 3 -13.85 10.60 -8.19
CA ALA A 3 -13.96 9.24 -8.74
C ALA A 3 -13.17 9.04 -10.05
N ALA A 4 -13.09 10.07 -10.90
CA ALA A 4 -12.32 10.01 -12.15
C ALA A 4 -10.80 10.02 -11.90
N VAL A 5 -10.33 10.84 -10.96
CA VAL A 5 -8.91 10.87 -10.53
C VAL A 5 -8.51 9.53 -9.91
N ALA A 6 -9.33 8.98 -9.01
CA ALA A 6 -9.08 7.67 -8.41
C ALA A 6 -9.00 6.55 -9.47
N LYS A 7 -9.89 6.58 -10.47
CA LYS A 7 -9.86 5.62 -11.58
C LYS A 7 -8.58 5.74 -12.41
N LYS A 8 -8.13 6.96 -12.74
CA LYS A 8 -6.87 7.20 -13.47
C LYS A 8 -5.65 6.74 -12.67
N LEU A 9 -5.63 7.03 -11.37
CA LEU A 9 -4.56 6.61 -10.46
C LEU A 9 -4.46 5.07 -10.39
N ASN A 10 -5.58 4.39 -10.18
CA ASN A 10 -5.64 2.93 -10.16
C ASN A 10 -5.24 2.31 -11.49
N ALA A 11 -5.64 2.92 -12.61
CA ALA A 11 -5.24 2.46 -13.94
C ALA A 11 -3.72 2.60 -14.16
N ALA A 12 -3.12 3.70 -13.70
CA ALA A 12 -1.68 3.91 -13.79
C ALA A 12 -0.90 2.85 -12.99
N TYR A 13 -1.32 2.54 -11.76
CA TYR A 13 -0.69 1.51 -10.94
C TYR A 13 -0.94 0.07 -11.42
N ALA A 14 -1.94 -0.14 -12.27
CA ALA A 14 -2.22 -1.44 -12.87
C ALA A 14 -1.31 -1.76 -14.07
N LEU A 15 -0.60 -0.77 -14.63
CA LEU A 15 0.32 -0.97 -15.76
C LEU A 15 1.51 -1.82 -15.32
N GLU A 16 1.89 -2.82 -16.12
CA GLU A 16 2.98 -3.73 -15.73
C GLU A 16 4.35 -3.05 -15.79
N ASP A 17 4.59 -2.27 -16.84
CA ASP A 17 5.85 -1.59 -17.12
C ASP A 17 6.03 -0.32 -16.29
N TYR A 18 7.24 -0.14 -15.76
CA TYR A 18 7.60 1.03 -14.94
C TYR A 18 7.50 2.34 -15.73
N ALA A 19 8.01 2.37 -16.97
CA ALA A 19 8.05 3.60 -17.76
C ALA A 19 6.64 4.06 -18.15
N ALA A 20 5.79 3.12 -18.55
CA ALA A 20 4.38 3.37 -18.85
C ALA A 20 3.62 3.87 -17.61
N ALA A 21 3.80 3.22 -16.45
CA ALA A 21 3.17 3.64 -15.19
C ALA A 21 3.59 5.05 -14.79
N LYS A 22 4.90 5.34 -14.84
CA LYS A 22 5.46 6.67 -14.53
C LYS A 22 4.94 7.73 -15.49
N GLN A 23 4.87 7.45 -16.78
CA GLN A 23 4.33 8.39 -17.76
C GLN A 23 2.86 8.72 -17.49
N SER A 24 2.06 7.69 -17.17
CA SER A 24 0.64 7.85 -16.82
C SER A 24 0.45 8.70 -15.56
N LEU A 25 1.25 8.45 -14.50
CA LEU A 25 1.22 9.26 -13.27
C LEU A 25 1.66 10.70 -13.51
N ASN A 26 2.68 10.93 -14.35
CA ASN A 26 3.11 12.29 -14.73
C ASN A 26 2.02 13.04 -15.50
N ALA A 27 1.28 12.36 -16.36
CA ALA A 27 0.13 12.96 -17.06
C ALA A 27 -0.97 13.33 -16.06
N LEU A 28 -1.29 12.44 -15.11
CA LEU A 28 -2.25 12.74 -14.04
C LEU A 28 -1.79 13.90 -13.15
N HIS A 29 -0.50 13.97 -12.82
CA HIS A 29 0.07 15.08 -12.06
C HIS A 29 -0.15 16.43 -12.76
N ARG A 30 0.10 16.52 -14.08
CA ARG A 30 -0.15 17.74 -14.86
C ARG A 30 -1.62 18.14 -14.88
N GLU A 31 -2.53 17.17 -14.99
CA GLU A 31 -3.97 17.43 -14.90
C GLU A 31 -4.36 17.94 -13.51
N LEU A 32 -3.78 17.37 -12.45
CA LEU A 32 -4.02 17.82 -11.07
C LEU A 32 -3.47 19.22 -10.80
N MET A 33 -2.43 19.68 -11.49
CA MET A 33 -1.94 21.06 -11.32
C MET A 33 -3.02 22.09 -11.65
N GLU A 34 -3.84 21.84 -12.67
CA GLU A 34 -4.94 22.73 -13.06
C GLU A 34 -6.16 22.61 -12.11
N LEU A 35 -6.43 21.41 -11.59
CA LEU A 35 -7.63 21.14 -10.78
C LEU A 35 -7.42 21.39 -9.28
N ASN A 36 -6.28 20.97 -8.75
CA ASN A 36 -5.91 21.06 -7.33
C ASN A 36 -4.37 20.93 -7.17
N PRO A 37 -3.63 22.04 -7.13
CA PRO A 37 -2.18 22.04 -6.96
C PRO A 37 -1.69 21.32 -5.70
N SER A 38 -2.49 21.30 -4.63
CA SER A 38 -2.10 20.59 -3.40
C SER A 38 -2.16 19.08 -3.57
N ALA A 39 -3.15 18.56 -4.30
CA ALA A 39 -3.22 17.14 -4.64
C ALA A 39 -2.11 16.75 -5.62
N ALA A 40 -1.75 17.62 -6.57
CA ALA A 40 -0.62 17.41 -7.46
C ALA A 40 0.70 17.27 -6.67
N ARG A 41 0.98 18.21 -5.75
CA ARG A 41 2.17 18.13 -4.88
C ARG A 41 2.23 16.82 -4.10
N SER A 42 1.12 16.43 -3.45
CA SER A 42 1.06 15.18 -2.70
C SER A 42 1.30 13.94 -3.59
N LEU A 43 0.80 13.95 -4.84
CA LEU A 43 1.11 12.88 -5.79
C LEU A 43 2.58 12.89 -6.20
N GLY A 44 3.17 14.07 -6.42
CA GLY A 44 4.56 14.23 -6.82
C GLY A 44 5.56 13.83 -5.74
N GLU A 45 5.25 14.09 -4.48
CA GLU A 45 6.07 13.70 -3.31
C GLU A 45 6.20 12.19 -3.16
N GLY A 46 5.16 11.41 -3.53
CA GLY A 46 5.11 9.95 -3.36
C GLY A 46 5.01 9.18 -4.67
N LEU A 47 5.52 9.72 -5.77
CA LEU A 47 5.33 9.15 -7.12
C LEU A 47 6.20 7.90 -7.35
N GLU A 48 7.42 7.88 -6.82
CA GLU A 48 8.41 6.85 -7.12
C GLU A 48 8.29 5.61 -6.24
N GLU A 49 7.97 5.78 -4.97
CA GLU A 49 7.94 4.70 -3.98
C GLU A 49 6.98 3.58 -4.38
N PRO A 50 5.72 3.85 -4.80
CA PRO A 50 4.78 2.81 -5.23
C PRO A 50 5.20 2.13 -6.53
N LEU A 51 5.98 2.82 -7.38
CA LEU A 51 6.48 2.28 -8.64
C LEU A 51 7.61 1.25 -8.44
N THR A 52 8.18 1.15 -7.24
CA THR A 52 9.17 0.11 -6.90
C THR A 52 8.66 -1.30 -7.23
N VAL A 53 7.37 -1.56 -7.00
CA VAL A 53 6.73 -2.85 -7.31
C VAL A 53 6.82 -3.21 -8.80
N HIS A 54 6.90 -2.23 -9.69
CA HIS A 54 7.01 -2.43 -11.14
C HIS A 54 8.43 -2.87 -11.54
N ARG A 55 9.44 -2.50 -10.74
CA ARG A 55 10.85 -2.87 -10.95
C ARG A 55 11.19 -4.27 -10.43
N LEU A 56 10.35 -4.83 -9.55
CA LEU A 56 10.60 -6.13 -8.91
C LEU A 56 10.24 -7.34 -9.81
N HIS A 57 9.78 -7.11 -11.05
CA HIS A 57 9.44 -8.16 -12.04
C HIS A 57 8.62 -9.34 -11.47
N LEU A 58 7.73 -9.06 -10.50
CA LEU A 58 7.00 -10.08 -9.77
C LEU A 58 5.78 -10.58 -10.55
N PRO A 59 5.41 -11.86 -10.40
CA PRO A 59 4.14 -12.36 -10.93
C PRO A 59 2.93 -11.62 -10.36
N MET A 60 1.90 -11.47 -11.20
CA MET A 60 0.70 -10.68 -10.89
C MET A 60 0.01 -10.98 -9.54
N PRO A 61 -0.09 -12.22 -9.04
CA PRO A 61 -0.74 -12.49 -7.75
C PRO A 61 0.00 -11.83 -6.56
N LEU A 62 1.33 -11.90 -6.53
CA LEU A 62 2.13 -11.30 -5.46
C LEU A 62 2.17 -9.78 -5.64
N ARG A 63 2.31 -9.32 -6.88
CA ARG A 63 2.26 -7.91 -7.23
C ARG A 63 0.98 -7.22 -6.75
N LYS A 64 -0.18 -7.81 -6.98
CA LYS A 64 -1.48 -7.28 -6.51
C LYS A 64 -1.55 -7.16 -4.99
N SER A 65 -0.95 -8.11 -4.27
CA SER A 65 -0.91 -8.07 -2.81
C SER A 65 -0.01 -6.95 -2.30
N LEU A 66 1.16 -6.75 -2.92
CA LEU A 66 2.13 -5.72 -2.53
C LEU A 66 1.72 -4.30 -2.96
N ALA A 67 0.98 -4.17 -4.07
CA ALA A 67 0.46 -2.89 -4.56
C ALA A 67 -0.80 -2.41 -3.81
N SER A 68 -1.19 -3.09 -2.73
CA SER A 68 -2.41 -2.81 -1.98
C SER A 68 -2.10 -2.66 -0.49
N THR A 69 -2.70 -1.65 0.14
CA THR A 69 -2.70 -1.46 1.59
C THR A 69 -3.78 -2.28 2.29
N ASN A 70 -4.64 -2.97 1.55
CA ASN A 70 -5.83 -3.63 2.11
C ASN A 70 -5.48 -4.71 3.15
N VAL A 71 -4.32 -5.36 3.02
CA VAL A 71 -3.84 -6.36 4.00
C VAL A 71 -3.62 -5.73 5.39
N ILE A 72 -2.99 -4.55 5.44
CA ILE A 72 -2.76 -3.85 6.71
C ILE A 72 -4.01 -3.11 7.20
N GLU A 73 -4.78 -2.52 6.28
CA GLU A 73 -6.01 -1.80 6.61
C GLU A 73 -7.09 -2.72 7.18
N SER A 74 -7.23 -3.93 6.64
CA SER A 74 -8.18 -4.92 7.16
C SER A 74 -7.84 -5.34 8.60
N ALA A 75 -6.56 -5.46 8.94
CA ALA A 75 -6.12 -5.73 10.30
C ALA A 75 -6.41 -4.54 11.23
N PHE A 76 -6.10 -3.32 10.81
CA PHE A 76 -6.35 -2.10 11.59
C PHE A 76 -7.85 -1.85 11.81
N SER A 77 -8.70 -2.12 10.83
CA SER A 77 -10.15 -2.01 10.99
C SER A 77 -10.68 -2.94 12.09
N ILE A 78 -10.12 -4.15 12.23
CA ILE A 78 -10.47 -5.06 13.33
C ILE A 78 -9.99 -4.50 14.67
N VAL A 79 -8.77 -3.97 14.74
CA VAL A 79 -8.24 -3.33 15.95
C VAL A 79 -9.12 -2.14 16.38
N GLU A 80 -9.52 -1.29 15.44
CA GLU A 80 -10.45 -0.18 15.69
C GLU A 80 -11.79 -0.69 16.24
N GLN A 81 -12.33 -1.77 15.68
CA GLN A 81 -13.56 -2.37 16.17
C GLN A 81 -13.40 -2.90 17.61
N VAL A 82 -12.29 -3.57 17.92
CA VAL A 82 -11.98 -4.09 19.25
C VAL A 82 -11.83 -2.94 20.26
N CYS A 83 -11.17 -1.85 19.87
CA CYS A 83 -10.96 -0.69 20.73
C CYS A 83 -12.15 0.27 20.77
N ARG A 84 -13.19 0.06 19.94
CA ARG A 84 -14.28 1.02 19.70
C ARG A 84 -14.95 1.54 20.97
N ASN A 85 -15.09 0.68 21.97
CA ASN A 85 -15.79 1.00 23.22
C ASN A 85 -14.85 1.50 24.34
N VAL A 86 -13.53 1.44 24.14
CA VAL A 86 -12.55 1.96 25.10
C VAL A 86 -12.51 3.48 24.96
N LYS A 87 -13.21 4.19 25.85
CA LYS A 87 -13.28 5.66 25.83
C LYS A 87 -12.33 6.32 26.82
N ARG A 88 -11.92 5.59 27.86
CA ARG A 88 -11.01 6.05 28.90
C ARG A 88 -9.82 5.11 28.91
N TRP A 89 -8.65 5.64 28.58
CA TRP A 89 -7.39 4.92 28.64
C TRP A 89 -6.71 5.27 29.95
N HIS A 90 -6.38 4.28 30.75
CA HIS A 90 -5.48 4.44 31.87
C HIS A 90 -4.03 4.43 31.37
N GLY A 91 -3.12 4.93 32.22
CA GLY A 91 -1.70 5.04 31.88
C GLY A 91 -1.01 3.68 31.72
N GLY A 92 0.31 3.74 31.52
CA GLY A 92 1.13 2.56 31.27
C GLY A 92 0.92 1.99 29.86
N ASP A 93 0.86 0.66 29.75
CA ASP A 93 0.85 -0.04 28.46
C ASP A 93 -0.55 -0.46 27.99
N GLU A 94 -1.62 0.08 28.57
CA GLU A 94 -3.00 -0.33 28.24
C GLU A 94 -3.30 -0.24 26.73
N ARG A 95 -2.90 0.86 26.07
CA ARG A 95 -3.06 1.01 24.61
C ARG A 95 -2.36 -0.09 23.82
N LYS A 96 -1.13 -0.43 24.20
CA LYS A 96 -0.34 -1.48 23.54
C LYS A 96 -1.01 -2.85 23.71
N ARG A 97 -1.54 -3.13 24.91
CA ARG A 97 -2.25 -4.39 25.20
C ARG A 97 -3.52 -4.50 24.37
N TRP A 98 -4.33 -3.44 24.30
CA TRP A 98 -5.55 -3.43 23.47
C TRP A 98 -5.25 -3.59 21.98
N VAL A 99 -4.24 -2.88 21.47
CA VAL A 99 -3.80 -3.03 20.08
C VAL A 99 -3.31 -4.46 19.82
N GLY A 100 -2.46 -5.01 20.70
CA GLY A 100 -1.97 -6.38 20.61
C GLY A 100 -3.09 -7.41 20.63
N SER A 101 -4.04 -7.29 21.56
CA SER A 101 -5.22 -8.15 21.61
C SER A 101 -6.09 -8.02 20.37
N GLY A 102 -6.28 -6.80 19.84
CA GLY A 102 -6.99 -6.56 18.59
C GLY A 102 -6.31 -7.24 17.39
N LEU A 103 -4.98 -7.20 17.32
CA LEU A 103 -4.20 -7.88 16.28
C LEU A 103 -4.31 -9.41 16.39
N LEU A 104 -4.30 -9.98 17.60
CA LEU A 104 -4.55 -11.41 17.81
C LEU A 104 -5.96 -11.84 17.36
N VAL A 105 -6.95 -10.95 17.49
CA VAL A 105 -8.29 -11.20 16.95
C VAL A 105 -8.29 -11.11 15.42
N ALA A 106 -7.57 -10.13 14.85
CA ALA A 106 -7.44 -9.97 13.41
C ALA A 106 -6.77 -11.18 12.75
N GLU A 107 -5.71 -11.71 13.37
CA GLU A 107 -4.93 -12.84 12.90
C GLU A 107 -5.79 -14.08 12.60
N LYS A 108 -6.83 -14.34 13.40
CA LYS A 108 -7.76 -15.46 13.20
C LYS A 108 -8.48 -15.43 11.85
N ARG A 109 -8.53 -14.27 11.18
CA ARG A 109 -9.17 -14.08 9.87
C ARG A 109 -8.18 -14.00 8.72
N PHE A 110 -6.88 -14.03 9.00
CA PHE A 110 -5.87 -13.89 7.97
C PHE A 110 -5.88 -15.09 7.02
N ARG A 111 -5.63 -14.78 5.75
CA ARG A 111 -5.43 -15.76 4.69
C ARG A 111 -3.98 -15.66 4.22
N ARG A 112 -3.48 -16.74 3.62
CA ARG A 112 -2.17 -16.69 2.96
C ARG A 112 -2.17 -15.59 1.91
N VAL A 113 -1.07 -14.84 1.86
CA VAL A 113 -0.83 -13.82 0.83
C VAL A 113 -0.94 -14.46 -0.55
N GLN A 114 -1.60 -13.79 -1.49
CA GLN A 114 -1.68 -14.29 -2.86
C GLN A 114 -0.29 -14.26 -3.47
N GLY A 115 0.13 -15.36 -4.09
CA GLY A 115 1.48 -15.48 -4.61
C GLY A 115 2.56 -15.68 -3.52
N TYR A 116 2.21 -16.18 -2.33
CA TYR A 116 3.19 -16.44 -1.27
C TYR A 116 4.34 -17.37 -1.69
N LYS A 117 4.12 -18.26 -2.66
CA LYS A 117 5.16 -19.15 -3.20
C LYS A 117 6.27 -18.41 -3.94
N GLN A 118 6.00 -17.18 -4.37
CA GLN A 118 6.94 -16.31 -5.07
C GLN A 118 7.74 -15.40 -4.13
N ILE A 119 7.49 -15.44 -2.82
CA ILE A 119 8.24 -14.65 -1.83
C ILE A 119 9.77 -14.87 -1.92
N PRO A 120 10.29 -16.09 -2.13
CA PRO A 120 11.75 -16.26 -2.30
C PRO A 120 12.31 -15.49 -3.50
N ALA A 121 11.56 -15.39 -4.61
CA ALA A 121 11.97 -14.61 -5.77
C ALA A 121 11.95 -13.10 -5.44
N LEU A 122 10.93 -12.63 -4.73
CA LEU A 122 10.88 -11.25 -4.23
C LEU A 122 12.10 -10.91 -3.36
N ILE A 123 12.48 -11.78 -2.43
CA ILE A 123 13.65 -11.55 -1.56
C ILE A 123 14.92 -11.40 -2.40
N LYS A 124 15.13 -12.28 -3.39
CA LYS A 124 16.27 -12.21 -4.30
C LYS A 124 16.31 -10.88 -5.08
N GLU A 125 15.17 -10.44 -5.61
CA GLU A 125 15.09 -9.15 -6.34
C GLU A 125 15.34 -7.96 -5.41
N LEU A 126 14.81 -7.99 -4.18
CA LEU A 126 15.08 -6.97 -3.17
C LEU A 126 16.56 -6.91 -2.80
N GLU A 127 17.21 -8.06 -2.59
CA GLU A 127 18.66 -8.13 -2.36
C GLU A 127 19.44 -7.55 -3.53
N ALA A 128 19.09 -7.91 -4.77
CA ALA A 128 19.73 -7.35 -5.96
C ALA A 128 19.56 -5.83 -6.09
N LEU A 129 18.41 -5.28 -5.69
CA LEU A 129 18.18 -3.83 -5.64
C LEU A 129 18.92 -3.13 -4.48
N ASN A 130 19.14 -3.84 -3.37
CA ASN A 130 19.81 -3.31 -2.18
C ASN A 130 21.34 -3.43 -2.25
N VAL A 131 21.86 -4.29 -3.14
CA VAL A 131 23.23 -4.26 -3.61
C VAL A 131 23.38 -3.03 -4.51
N LYS A 132 23.57 -1.87 -3.87
CA LYS A 132 24.06 -0.69 -4.57
C LYS A 132 25.50 -0.94 -5.07
N PRO A 133 25.87 -0.50 -6.28
CA PRO A 133 27.24 -0.06 -6.53
C PRO A 133 27.57 1.20 -5.69
#